data_AF-A0A7C5CGZ5-F1
#
_entry.id   AF-A0A7C5CGZ5-F1
#
_cell.length_a   1.000
_cell.length_b   1.000
_cell.length_c   1.000
_cell.angle_alpha   90.00
_cell.angle_beta   90.00
_cell.angle_gamma   90.00
#
_symmetry.space_group_name_H-M   'P 1'
#
loop_
_entity.id
_entity.type
_entity.pdbx_description
1 polymer ?
#
loop_
_entity_poly.entity_id
_entity_poly.type
_entity_poly.pdbx_seq_one_letter_code
_entity_poly.pdbx_strand_id
1 'polypeptide(L)'
;MRNLFRISRVTLASGFVGLALGLGYIFALIPNVEGITFTVFTSGVILGSSWGITVGVVSYFLFSLFNPYGLAPLPVLIAQLLGGAIIGACGGYLRKAIIRLSGNPKSIFYLGLASGVILTLIYDILTNIGAYFSIGTPSGSIWVFILGGIVFSVVHIVSNGLLFTALSFLWTRLVRIVDIR
;
A
#
# COMPACT_ATOMS: atom_id res chain seq x y z
N MET A 1 -14.72 -27.97 6.42
CA MET A 1 -14.90 -26.53 6.71
C MET A 1 -13.62 -25.69 6.52
N ARG A 2 -12.45 -26.03 7.11
CA ARG A 2 -11.19 -25.26 6.93
C ARG A 2 -10.79 -24.99 5.45
N ASN A 3 -10.99 -25.95 4.55
CA ASN A 3 -10.64 -25.78 3.13
C ASN A 3 -11.51 -24.74 2.40
N LEU A 4 -12.81 -24.66 2.71
CA LEU A 4 -13.71 -23.65 2.13
C LEU A 4 -13.30 -22.24 2.55
N PHE A 5 -12.95 -22.04 3.83
CA PHE A 5 -12.42 -20.76 4.30
C PHE A 5 -11.09 -20.38 3.63
N ARG A 6 -10.24 -21.35 3.32
CA ARG A 6 -8.97 -21.12 2.62
C ARG A 6 -9.21 -20.69 1.17
N ILE A 7 -10.13 -21.34 0.46
CA ILE A 7 -10.51 -20.98 -0.92
C ILE A 7 -11.09 -19.55 -0.98
N SER A 8 -11.97 -19.19 -0.04
CA SER A 8 -12.54 -17.83 0.01
C SER A 8 -11.47 -16.76 0.25
N ARG A 9 -10.47 -17.03 1.10
CA ARG A 9 -9.36 -16.09 1.36
C ARG A 9 -8.47 -15.89 0.14
N VAL A 10 -8.13 -16.97 -0.56
CA VAL A 10 -7.36 -16.90 -1.81
C VAL A 10 -8.12 -16.07 -2.85
N THR A 11 -9.42 -16.33 -3.02
CA THR A 11 -10.27 -15.60 -3.98
C THR A 11 -10.31 -14.10 -3.67
N LEU A 12 -10.52 -13.73 -2.40
CA LEU A 12 -10.50 -12.32 -1.98
C LEU A 12 -9.12 -11.69 -2.17
N ALA A 13 -8.04 -12.40 -1.83
CA ALA A 13 -6.68 -11.91 -2.04
C ALA A 13 -6.41 -11.65 -3.54
N SER A 14 -6.80 -12.56 -4.42
CA SER A 14 -6.71 -12.37 -5.88
C SER A 14 -7.55 -11.17 -6.35
N GLY A 15 -8.75 -10.99 -5.80
CA GLY A 15 -9.58 -9.81 -6.09
C GLY A 15 -8.90 -8.51 -5.67
N PHE A 16 -8.25 -8.47 -4.51
CA PHE A 16 -7.45 -7.32 -4.06
C PHE A 16 -6.25 -7.05 -4.96
N VAL A 17 -5.54 -8.09 -5.40
CA VAL A 17 -4.44 -7.93 -6.38
C VAL A 17 -4.96 -7.34 -7.69
N GLY A 18 -6.08 -7.86 -8.22
CA GLY A 18 -6.69 -7.33 -9.43
C GLY A 18 -7.11 -5.87 -9.29
N LEU A 19 -7.72 -5.50 -8.17
CA LEU A 19 -8.12 -4.12 -7.88
C LEU A 19 -6.91 -3.19 -7.72
N ALA A 20 -5.85 -3.66 -7.06
CA ALA A 20 -4.60 -2.91 -6.91
C ALA A 20 -3.99 -2.61 -8.28
N LEU A 21 -3.83 -3.63 -9.14
CA LEU A 21 -3.32 -3.44 -10.50
C LEU A 21 -4.21 -2.51 -11.33
N GLY A 22 -5.54 -2.69 -11.26
CA GLY A 22 -6.49 -1.83 -11.96
C GLY A 22 -6.34 -0.36 -11.57
N LEU A 23 -6.28 -0.05 -10.27
CA LEU A 23 -6.05 1.31 -9.79
C LEU A 23 -4.65 1.82 -10.14
N GLY A 24 -3.63 0.96 -10.06
CA GLY A 24 -2.27 1.28 -10.47
C GLY A 24 -2.19 1.74 -11.93
N TYR A 25 -2.87 1.04 -12.84
CA TYR A 25 -2.90 1.41 -14.25
C TYR A 25 -3.79 2.63 -14.55
N ILE A 26 -4.94 2.77 -13.87
CA ILE A 26 -5.81 3.95 -14.01
C ILE A 26 -5.04 5.23 -13.64
N PHE A 27 -4.27 5.19 -12.56
CA PHE A 27 -3.50 6.34 -12.11
C PHE A 27 -2.11 6.45 -12.72
N ALA A 28 -1.68 5.50 -13.56
CA ALA A 28 -0.34 5.52 -14.14
C ALA A 28 -0.01 6.83 -14.86
N LEU A 29 -1.00 7.46 -15.51
CA LEU A 29 -0.85 8.73 -16.24
C LEU A 29 -0.95 9.98 -15.35
N ILE A 30 -1.36 9.83 -14.09
CA ILE A 30 -1.45 10.94 -13.14
C ILE A 30 -0.19 10.88 -12.27
N PRO A 31 0.76 11.82 -12.42
CA PRO A 31 2.01 11.77 -11.69
C PRO A 31 1.77 11.68 -10.18
N ASN A 32 2.43 10.70 -9.53
CA ASN A 32 2.46 10.56 -8.08
C ASN A 32 1.07 10.42 -7.43
N VAL A 33 0.08 9.88 -8.14
CA VAL A 33 -1.21 9.44 -7.55
C VAL A 33 -1.28 7.93 -7.71
N GLU A 34 -1.64 7.21 -6.64
CA GLU A 34 -1.50 5.75 -6.61
C GLU A 34 -2.58 5.15 -5.68
N GLY A 35 -3.28 4.10 -6.13
CA GLY A 35 -4.33 3.41 -5.35
C GLY A 35 -4.03 1.97 -4.88
N ILE A 36 -2.91 1.40 -5.33
CA ILE A 36 -2.30 0.15 -4.84
C ILE A 36 -2.07 0.20 -3.32
N THR A 37 -1.42 1.24 -2.76
CA THR A 37 -1.09 1.37 -1.33
C THR A 37 -2.33 1.23 -0.46
N PHE A 38 -3.40 1.98 -0.78
CA PHE A 38 -4.68 1.88 -0.06
C PHE A 38 -5.31 0.49 -0.18
N THR A 39 -5.25 -0.11 -1.38
CA THR A 39 -5.83 -1.42 -1.65
C THR A 39 -5.11 -2.52 -0.88
N VAL A 40 -3.78 -2.51 -0.89
CA VAL A 40 -2.93 -3.45 -0.16
C VAL A 40 -3.15 -3.31 1.35
N PHE A 41 -3.20 -2.09 1.88
CA PHE A 41 -3.53 -1.87 3.29
C PHE A 41 -4.90 -2.44 3.65
N THR A 42 -5.92 -2.14 2.83
CA THR A 42 -7.29 -2.63 3.04
C THR A 42 -7.35 -4.16 3.00
N SER A 43 -6.59 -4.81 2.12
CA SER A 43 -6.50 -6.26 2.09
C SER A 43 -5.98 -6.84 3.42
N GLY A 44 -5.00 -6.18 4.05
CA GLY A 44 -4.50 -6.53 5.37
C GLY A 44 -5.56 -6.35 6.45
N VAL A 45 -6.31 -5.24 6.43
CA VAL A 45 -7.40 -4.98 7.38
C VAL A 45 -8.46 -6.08 7.32
N ILE A 46 -8.80 -6.57 6.13
CA ILE A 46 -9.85 -7.57 5.91
C ILE A 46 -9.33 -9.00 6.17
N LEU A 47 -8.19 -9.37 5.60
CA LEU A 47 -7.70 -10.76 5.55
C LEU A 47 -6.67 -11.08 6.65
N GLY A 48 -6.15 -10.07 7.34
CA GLY A 48 -5.09 -10.15 8.33
C GLY A 48 -3.70 -9.97 7.71
N SER A 49 -2.69 -9.74 8.56
CA SER A 49 -1.35 -9.33 8.14
C SER A 49 -0.67 -10.32 7.19
N SER A 50 -0.78 -11.62 7.42
CA SER A 50 -0.15 -12.63 6.54
C SER A 50 -0.67 -12.54 5.10
N TRP A 51 -1.98 -12.41 4.92
CA TRP A 51 -2.58 -12.27 3.60
C TRP A 51 -2.35 -10.88 3.02
N GLY A 52 -2.36 -9.83 3.85
CA GLY A 52 -1.98 -8.47 3.43
C GLY A 52 -0.57 -8.42 2.87
N ILE A 53 0.40 -9.08 3.52
CA ILE A 53 1.77 -9.22 3.00
C ILE A 53 1.76 -9.88 1.62
N THR A 54 1.06 -11.02 1.48
CA THR A 54 0.97 -11.72 0.19
C THR A 54 0.38 -10.83 -0.91
N VAL A 55 -0.73 -10.13 -0.62
CA VAL A 55 -1.35 -9.22 -1.57
C VAL A 55 -0.41 -8.07 -1.93
N GLY A 56 0.29 -7.49 -0.96
CA GLY A 56 1.26 -6.42 -1.18
C GLY A 56 2.40 -6.84 -2.08
N VAL A 57 3.08 -7.94 -1.72
CA VAL A 57 4.20 -8.48 -2.50
C VAL A 57 3.76 -8.81 -3.92
N VAL A 58 2.64 -9.52 -4.10
CA VAL A 58 2.17 -9.91 -5.43
C VAL A 58 1.73 -8.71 -6.27
N SER A 59 1.02 -7.75 -5.67
CA SER A 59 0.56 -6.54 -6.38
C SER A 59 1.74 -5.73 -6.90
N TYR A 60 2.72 -5.44 -6.04
CA TYR A 60 3.90 -4.67 -6.45
C TYR A 60 4.82 -5.46 -7.37
N PHE A 61 4.96 -6.78 -7.21
CA PHE A 61 5.70 -7.61 -8.15
C PHE A 61 5.12 -7.50 -9.57
N LEU A 62 3.80 -7.73 -9.71
CA LEU A 62 3.12 -7.70 -10.99
C LEU A 62 3.12 -6.29 -11.58
N PHE A 63 2.85 -5.25 -10.78
CA PHE A 63 2.88 -3.87 -11.24
C PHE A 63 4.28 -3.46 -11.72
N SER A 64 5.34 -3.93 -11.06
CA SER A 64 6.73 -3.64 -11.44
C SER A 64 7.16 -4.38 -12.72
N LEU A 65 6.65 -5.59 -12.93
CA LEU A 65 6.92 -6.41 -14.10
C LEU A 65 6.20 -5.87 -15.35
N PHE A 66 4.96 -5.42 -15.18
CA PHE A 66 4.07 -4.95 -16.26
C PHE A 66 3.86 -3.42 -16.21
N ASN A 67 4.83 -2.69 -15.66
CA ASN A 67 4.74 -1.25 -15.56
C ASN A 67 4.72 -0.62 -16.96
N PRO A 68 3.79 0.31 -17.28
CA PRO A 68 3.74 0.97 -18.59
C PRO A 68 5.01 1.76 -18.92
N TYR A 69 5.81 2.13 -17.93
CA TYR A 69 7.09 2.82 -18.09
C TYR A 69 8.29 1.87 -18.27
N GLY A 70 8.05 0.56 -18.34
CA GLY A 70 9.07 -0.48 -18.46
C GLY A 70 9.41 -1.14 -17.12
N LEU A 71 10.11 -2.27 -17.20
CA LEU A 71 10.44 -3.10 -16.04
C LEU A 71 11.23 -2.33 -14.99
N ALA A 72 10.79 -2.40 -13.74
CA ALA A 72 11.51 -1.77 -12.63
C ALA A 72 12.92 -2.39 -12.45
N PRO A 73 13.97 -1.57 -12.28
CA PRO A 73 15.30 -2.08 -11.91
C PRO A 73 15.25 -2.94 -10.64
N LEU A 74 16.14 -3.94 -10.55
CA LEU A 74 16.10 -4.93 -9.47
C LEU A 74 16.11 -4.32 -8.04
N PRO A 75 16.93 -3.30 -7.72
CA PRO A 75 16.88 -2.67 -6.40
C PRO A 75 15.55 -1.97 -6.11
N VAL A 76 14.94 -1.32 -7.11
CA VAL A 76 13.62 -0.71 -7.00
C VAL A 76 12.55 -1.79 -6.78
N LEU A 77 12.59 -2.87 -7.57
CA LEU A 77 11.68 -4.00 -7.39
C LEU A 77 11.72 -4.51 -5.95
N ILE A 78 12.91 -4.80 -5.40
CA ILE A 78 13.05 -5.28 -4.02
C ILE A 78 12.43 -4.28 -3.03
N ALA A 79 12.70 -2.99 -3.20
CA ALA A 79 12.13 -1.94 -2.35
C ALA A 79 10.60 -1.91 -2.42
N GLN A 80 10.00 -2.07 -3.61
CA GLN A 80 8.55 -2.12 -3.80
C GLN A 80 7.93 -3.36 -3.15
N LEU A 81 8.57 -4.53 -3.25
CA LEU A 81 8.10 -5.75 -2.58
C LEU A 81 8.12 -5.61 -1.05
N LEU A 82 9.19 -5.04 -0.50
CA LEU A 82 9.31 -4.76 0.94
C LEU A 82 8.28 -3.74 1.41
N GLY A 83 8.12 -2.63 0.66
CA GLY A 83 7.11 -1.61 0.94
C GLY A 83 5.71 -2.19 0.93
N GLY A 84 5.37 -2.97 -0.10
CA GLY A 84 4.09 -3.68 -0.20
C GLY A 84 3.83 -4.63 0.97
N ALA A 85 4.84 -5.41 1.37
CA ALA A 85 4.75 -6.29 2.53
C ALA A 85 4.44 -5.50 3.82
N ILE A 86 5.15 -4.39 4.05
CA ILE A 86 4.95 -3.52 5.22
C ILE A 86 3.54 -2.93 5.22
N ILE A 87 3.10 -2.35 4.11
CA ILE A 87 1.76 -1.74 3.96
C ILE A 87 0.67 -2.78 4.29
N GLY A 88 0.76 -3.97 3.69
CA GLY A 88 -0.21 -5.04 3.91
C GLY A 88 -0.18 -5.60 5.34
N ALA A 89 1.01 -5.73 5.94
CA ALA A 89 1.16 -6.15 7.33
C ALA A 89 0.52 -5.14 8.29
N CYS A 90 0.77 -3.84 8.09
CA CYS A 90 0.23 -2.75 8.89
C CYS A 90 -1.29 -2.71 8.86
N GLY A 91 -1.91 -2.95 7.70
CA GLY A 91 -3.38 -3.07 7.60
C GLY A 91 -3.95 -4.12 8.55
N GLY A 92 -3.35 -5.32 8.56
CA GLY A 92 -3.79 -6.38 9.46
C GLY A 92 -3.52 -6.09 10.94
N TYR A 93 -2.40 -5.43 11.23
CA TYR A 93 -2.03 -5.05 12.59
C TYR A 93 -3.00 -3.99 13.16
N LEU A 94 -3.35 -2.99 12.35
CA LEU A 94 -4.24 -1.90 12.76
C LEU A 94 -5.74 -2.29 12.77
N ARG A 95 -6.11 -3.49 12.29
CA ARG A 95 -7.49 -3.98 12.29
C ARG A 95 -8.18 -3.82 13.65
N LYS A 96 -7.52 -4.23 14.74
CA LYS A 96 -8.08 -4.13 16.11
C LYS A 96 -8.31 -2.67 16.53
N ALA A 97 -7.42 -1.76 16.14
CA ALA A 97 -7.58 -0.34 16.40
C ALA A 97 -8.77 0.23 15.61
N ILE A 98 -8.90 -0.12 14.32
CA ILE A 98 -10.04 0.27 13.47
C ILE A 98 -11.37 -0.17 14.09
N ILE A 99 -11.46 -1.41 14.59
CA ILE A 99 -12.68 -1.91 15.26
C ILE A 99 -13.03 -1.06 16.47
N ARG A 100 -12.06 -0.85 17.37
CA ARG A 100 -12.25 -0.08 18.61
C ARG A 100 -12.65 1.36 18.34
N LEU A 101 -12.07 1.97 17.32
CA LEU A 101 -12.32 3.35 16.94
C LEU A 101 -13.55 3.53 16.03
N SER A 102 -14.18 2.44 15.56
CA SER A 102 -15.27 2.49 14.58
C SER A 102 -16.51 3.27 15.02
N GLY A 103 -16.69 3.50 16.32
CA GLY A 103 -17.75 4.35 16.87
C GLY A 103 -17.43 5.86 16.86
N ASN A 104 -16.18 6.25 16.58
CA ASN A 104 -15.74 7.63 16.57
C ASN A 104 -15.21 8.02 15.17
N PRO A 105 -16.00 8.71 14.33
CA PRO A 105 -15.61 9.04 12.96
C PRO A 105 -14.36 9.93 12.90
N LYS A 106 -14.14 10.81 13.89
CA LYS A 106 -12.93 11.64 13.96
C LYS A 106 -11.68 10.78 14.18
N SER A 107 -11.76 9.78 15.06
CA SER A 107 -10.62 8.88 15.29
C SER A 107 -10.29 8.03 14.05
N ILE A 108 -11.30 7.56 13.32
CA ILE A 108 -11.10 6.82 12.07
C ILE A 108 -10.51 7.72 10.99
N PHE A 109 -10.98 8.97 10.90
CA PHE A 109 -10.43 9.99 10.01
C PHE A 109 -8.93 10.19 10.26
N TYR A 110 -8.52 10.46 11.51
CA TYR A 110 -7.12 10.69 11.84
C TYR A 110 -6.26 9.43 11.68
N LEU A 111 -6.81 8.24 11.97
CA LEU A 111 -6.11 6.98 11.71
C LEU A 111 -5.87 6.77 10.21
N GLY A 112 -6.88 7.09 9.39
CA GLY A 112 -6.76 7.06 7.93
C GLY A 112 -5.65 8.01 7.45
N LEU A 113 -5.73 9.29 7.86
CA LEU A 113 -4.73 10.31 7.51
C LEU A 113 -3.32 9.88 7.89
N ALA A 114 -3.12 9.46 9.15
CA ALA A 114 -1.82 9.04 9.65
C ALA A 114 -1.30 7.80 8.88
N SER A 115 -2.17 6.80 8.64
CA SER A 115 -1.78 5.60 7.89
C SER A 115 -1.39 5.93 6.45
N GLY A 116 -2.19 6.76 5.76
CA GLY A 116 -1.91 7.17 4.38
C GLY A 116 -0.61 7.94 4.27
N VAL A 117 -0.38 8.92 5.15
CA VAL A 117 0.85 9.73 5.13
C VAL A 117 2.08 8.90 5.49
N ILE A 118 2.04 8.17 6.61
CA ILE A 118 3.22 7.46 7.14
C ILE A 118 3.62 6.30 6.23
N LEU A 119 2.65 5.49 5.78
CA LEU A 119 2.98 4.33 4.95
C LEU A 119 3.46 4.73 3.57
N THR A 120 2.90 5.80 2.99
CA THR A 120 3.38 6.34 1.70
C THR A 120 4.79 6.90 1.85
N LEU A 121 5.07 7.64 2.93
CA LEU A 121 6.41 8.12 3.21
C LEU A 121 7.43 6.97 3.35
N ILE A 122 7.07 5.89 4.07
CA ILE A 122 7.94 4.71 4.18
C ILE A 122 8.20 4.08 2.81
N TYR A 123 7.14 3.90 2.01
CA TYR A 123 7.25 3.34 0.66
C TYR A 123 8.14 4.21 -0.25
N ASP A 124 7.96 5.53 -0.20
CA ASP A 124 8.75 6.48 -0.99
C ASP A 124 10.22 6.50 -0.57
N ILE A 125 10.51 6.43 0.74
CA ILE A 125 11.90 6.31 1.22
C ILE A 125 12.54 5.02 0.68
N LEU A 126 11.84 3.89 0.79
CA LEU A 126 12.36 2.61 0.31
C LEU A 126 12.63 2.64 -1.20
N THR A 127 11.67 3.13 -1.98
CA THR A 127 11.80 3.18 -3.45
C THR A 127 12.84 4.18 -3.92
N ASN A 128 13.02 5.31 -3.23
CA ASN A 128 14.12 6.25 -3.50
C ASN A 128 15.49 5.64 -3.17
N ILE A 129 15.62 4.85 -2.10
CA ILE A 129 16.83 4.08 -1.80
C ILE A 129 17.10 3.08 -2.94
N GLY A 130 16.09 2.34 -3.38
CA GLY A 130 16.20 1.43 -4.53
C GLY A 130 16.62 2.16 -5.81
N ALA A 131 16.04 3.32 -6.08
CA ALA A 131 16.37 4.13 -7.25
C ALA A 131 17.82 4.65 -7.20
N TYR A 132 18.30 5.08 -6.03
CA TYR A 132 19.70 5.46 -5.83
C TYR A 132 20.65 4.31 -6.18
N PHE A 133 20.37 3.08 -5.76
CA PHE A 133 21.19 1.92 -6.13
C PHE A 133 21.05 1.47 -7.60
N SER A 134 20.05 2.00 -8.32
CA SER A 134 19.79 1.64 -9.72
C SER A 134 20.40 2.64 -10.70
N ILE A 135 20.27 3.94 -10.41
CA ILE A 135 20.65 5.04 -11.31
C ILE A 135 21.42 6.17 -10.59
N GLY A 136 21.58 6.09 -9.27
CA GLY A 136 22.37 7.06 -8.52
C GLY A 136 23.82 7.01 -8.98
N THR A 137 24.42 8.18 -9.16
CA THR A 137 25.84 8.28 -9.49
C THR A 137 26.67 7.75 -8.31
N PRO A 138 27.72 6.93 -8.54
CA PRO A 138 28.54 6.36 -7.47
C PRO A 138 29.20 7.39 -6.54
N SER A 139 29.29 8.65 -6.96
CA SER A 139 29.91 9.76 -6.23
C SER A 139 28.91 10.72 -5.57
N GLY A 140 27.60 10.55 -5.78
CA GLY A 140 26.56 11.41 -5.20
C GLY A 140 26.21 11.01 -3.77
N SER A 141 25.91 11.98 -2.90
CA SER A 141 25.38 11.67 -1.56
C SER A 141 23.97 11.08 -1.65
N ILE A 142 23.76 9.89 -1.07
CA ILE A 142 22.44 9.26 -0.97
C ILE A 142 21.40 10.19 -0.34
N TRP A 143 21.81 11.02 0.61
CA TRP A 143 20.92 11.98 1.27
C TRP A 143 20.45 13.08 0.32
N VAL A 144 21.31 13.53 -0.59
CA VAL A 144 20.93 14.52 -1.61
C VAL A 144 19.92 13.92 -2.58
N PHE A 145 20.13 12.66 -2.99
CA PHE A 145 19.21 11.94 -3.85
C PHE A 145 17.84 11.74 -3.20
N ILE A 146 17.81 11.25 -1.95
CA ILE A 146 16.57 11.04 -1.20
C ILE A 146 15.84 12.37 -0.95
N LEU A 147 16.56 13.42 -0.55
CA LEU A 147 15.93 14.74 -0.31
C LEU A 147 15.35 15.33 -1.60
N GLY A 148 16.01 15.14 -2.74
CA GLY A 148 15.47 15.51 -4.05
C GLY A 148 14.21 14.72 -4.39
N GLY A 149 14.21 13.40 -4.16
CA GLY A 149 13.06 12.53 -4.38
C GLY A 149 11.84 12.87 -3.51
N ILE A 150 12.07 13.26 -2.25
CA ILE A 150 10.99 13.61 -1.31
C ILE A 150 10.16 14.81 -1.80
N VAL A 151 10.78 15.77 -2.49
CA VAL A 151 10.05 16.92 -3.06
C VAL A 151 9.03 16.46 -4.11
N PHE A 152 9.37 15.45 -4.92
CA PHE A 152 8.45 14.83 -5.87
C PHE A 152 7.42 13.92 -5.19
N SER A 153 7.78 13.31 -4.05
CA SER A 153 6.88 12.49 -3.22
C SER A 153 5.78 13.27 -2.50
N VAL A 154 5.84 14.60 -2.42
CA VAL A 154 4.79 15.39 -1.71
C VAL A 154 3.41 15.14 -2.30
N VAL A 155 3.29 15.08 -3.62
CA VAL A 155 2.01 14.77 -4.30
C VAL A 155 1.52 13.37 -3.94
N HIS A 156 2.43 12.39 -3.82
CA HIS A 156 2.11 11.03 -3.43
C HIS A 156 1.62 10.95 -1.98
N ILE A 157 2.35 11.57 -1.06
CA ILE A 157 2.01 11.59 0.37
C ILE A 157 0.67 12.30 0.60
N VAL A 158 0.45 13.45 -0.04
CA VAL A 158 -0.81 14.21 0.09
C VAL A 158 -1.96 13.44 -0.55
N SER A 159 -1.80 12.91 -1.76
CA SER A 159 -2.87 12.17 -2.44
C SER A 159 -3.27 10.92 -1.67
N ASN A 160 -2.31 10.13 -1.17
CA ASN A 160 -2.62 8.97 -0.33
C ASN A 160 -3.17 9.35 1.04
N GLY A 161 -2.68 10.44 1.66
CA GLY A 161 -3.28 10.99 2.88
C GLY A 161 -4.76 11.30 2.70
N LEU A 162 -5.11 11.96 1.59
CA LEU A 162 -6.50 12.26 1.23
C LEU A 162 -7.30 10.98 0.92
N LEU A 163 -6.76 10.07 0.12
CA LEU A 163 -7.40 8.81 -0.26
C LEU A 163 -7.74 7.95 0.95
N PHE A 164 -6.75 7.70 1.83
CA PHE A 164 -6.95 6.93 3.06
C PHE A 164 -7.98 7.59 3.96
N THR A 165 -7.92 8.91 4.11
CA THR A 165 -8.85 9.65 4.97
C THR A 165 -10.28 9.55 4.42
N ALA A 166 -10.46 9.86 3.13
CA ALA A 166 -11.75 9.86 2.47
C ALA A 166 -12.42 8.49 2.50
N LEU A 167 -11.64 7.40 2.40
CA LEU A 167 -12.16 6.03 2.34
C LEU A 167 -12.03 5.25 3.65
N SER A 168 -11.47 5.83 4.70
CA SER A 168 -11.25 5.19 6.01
C SER A 168 -12.54 4.62 6.64
N PHE A 169 -13.69 5.27 6.37
CA PHE A 169 -14.99 4.80 6.84
C PHE A 169 -15.36 3.42 6.28
N LEU A 170 -14.87 3.06 5.08
CA LEU A 170 -15.14 1.75 4.47
C LEU A 170 -14.60 0.62 5.34
N TRP A 171 -13.44 0.79 5.97
CA TRP A 171 -12.86 -0.23 6.84
C TRP A 171 -13.77 -0.56 8.02
N THR A 172 -14.43 0.43 8.60
CA THR A 172 -15.38 0.21 9.71
C THR A 172 -16.57 -0.64 9.30
N ARG A 173 -17.04 -0.49 8.05
CA ARG A 173 -18.14 -1.27 7.48
C ARG A 173 -17.67 -2.69 7.13
N LEU A 174 -16.54 -2.79 6.44
CA LEU A 174 -15.97 -4.05 5.98
C LEU A 174 -15.61 -4.98 7.13
N VAL A 175 -14.98 -4.46 8.19
CA VAL A 175 -14.57 -5.30 9.32
C VAL A 175 -15.78 -5.86 10.07
N ARG A 176 -16.87 -5.09 10.22
CA ARG A 176 -18.12 -5.60 10.80
C ARG A 176 -18.72 -6.75 9.99
N ILE A 177 -18.69 -6.67 8.66
CA ILE A 177 -19.21 -7.76 7.80
C ILE A 177 -18.38 -9.04 7.97
N VAL A 178 -17.07 -8.90 8.14
CA VAL A 178 -16.15 -10.05 8.21
C VAL A 178 -16.09 -10.67 9.61
N ASP A 179 -16.21 -9.88 10.69
CA ASP A 179 -16.20 -10.39 12.07
C ASP A 179 -17.54 -11.00 12.52
N ILE A 180 -18.63 -10.85 11.74
CA ILE A 180 -19.92 -11.54 12.02
C ILE A 180 -19.87 -13.03 11.59
N ARG A 181 -18.79 -13.49 10.95
CA ARG A 181 -18.56 -14.88 10.55
C ARG A 181 -17.49 -15.56 11.40
#